data_AF-A0A179ULF0-F1
#
_entry.id   AF-A0A179ULF0-F1
#
_cell.length_a   1.000
_cell.length_b   1.000
_cell.length_c   1.000
_cell.angle_alpha   90.00
_cell.angle_beta   90.00
_cell.angle_gamma   90.00
#
_symmetry.space_group_name_H-M   'P 1'
#
loop_
_entity.id
_entity.type
_entity.pdbx_description
1 polymer ?
#
loop_
_entity_poly.entity_id
_entity_poly.type
_entity_poly.pdbx_seq_one_letter_code
_entity_poly.pdbx_strand_id
1 'polypeptide(L)'
;MSADVQGIADRIVSPDAPRDPNFNFSFSPFLTKTFGFGLASDVPVCKAYREGHCPLGPTCPDRHPTPSRLSSATSPAIAPSSTHGTLVCKHFLKGLCKKGIKCEYLHEYNLRRMPECQNFARTGYCPNGDECLYQHVPEDAKIPPCEHYERGFCHLGPLCAKKHVRKKICRFYLAGFCPEGRACLEGAHPRWPENLPKPMVKVAKTEADLERERARIREEQEKEEEREREWRRENRGRDGRFGRGRYRGKR
;
A
#
# COMPACT_ATOMS: atom_id res chain seq x y z
N MET A 1 15.11 -37.09 29.01
CA MET A 1 16.00 -36.14 28.32
C MET A 1 15.48 -34.74 28.60
N SER A 2 16.09 -34.03 29.55
CA SER A 2 15.75 -32.65 29.87
C SER A 2 16.20 -31.77 28.70
N ALA A 3 15.26 -31.17 27.99
CA ALA A 3 15.57 -30.16 26.99
C ALA A 3 16.29 -29.01 27.69
N ASP A 4 17.47 -28.63 27.19
CA ASP A 4 18.25 -27.51 27.71
C ASP A 4 17.55 -26.19 27.33
N VAL A 5 16.59 -25.80 28.17
CA VAL A 5 15.70 -24.65 27.94
C VAL A 5 16.49 -23.34 27.87
N GLN A 6 17.60 -23.25 28.61
CA GLN A 6 18.45 -22.06 28.65
C GLN A 6 19.27 -21.92 27.36
N GLY A 7 19.88 -23.00 26.87
CA GLY A 7 20.57 -22.99 25.58
C GLY A 7 19.67 -22.68 24.38
N ILE A 8 18.38 -23.04 24.45
CA ILE A 8 17.39 -22.70 23.41
C ILE A 8 17.01 -21.21 23.50
N ALA A 9 16.80 -20.67 24.71
CA ALA A 9 16.44 -19.28 24.90
C ALA A 9 17.53 -18.32 24.38
N ASP A 10 18.80 -18.61 24.66
CA ASP A 10 19.93 -17.77 24.23
C ASP A 10 20.10 -17.74 22.69
N ARG A 11 19.75 -18.85 22.02
CA ARG A 11 19.75 -18.94 20.54
C ARG A 11 18.60 -18.18 19.89
N ILE A 12 17.45 -18.07 20.56
CA ILE A 12 16.29 -17.32 20.05
C ILE A 12 16.53 -15.80 20.11
N VAL A 13 17.28 -15.34 21.13
CA VAL A 13 17.54 -13.91 21.39
C VAL A 13 18.73 -13.39 20.57
N SER A 14 19.61 -14.27 20.08
CA SER A 14 20.79 -13.88 19.30
C SER A 14 20.43 -13.47 17.86
N PRO A 15 20.75 -12.23 17.42
CA PRO A 15 20.43 -11.74 16.09
C PRO A 15 21.30 -12.32 14.96
N ASP A 16 22.49 -12.84 15.28
CA ASP A 16 23.49 -13.34 14.33
C ASP A 16 23.54 -14.87 14.20
N ALA A 17 22.83 -15.59 15.07
CA ALA A 17 22.63 -17.02 14.83
C ALA A 17 21.71 -17.14 13.61
N PRO A 18 21.99 -18.01 12.62
CA PRO A 18 20.95 -18.41 11.70
C PRO A 18 19.80 -18.87 12.58
N ARG A 19 18.65 -18.19 12.47
CA ARG A 19 17.38 -18.57 13.14
C ARG A 19 16.90 -19.88 12.53
N ASP A 20 17.75 -20.88 12.55
CA ASP A 20 17.37 -22.22 12.28
C ASP A 20 16.73 -22.72 13.55
N PRO A 21 15.49 -23.13 13.39
CA PRO A 21 15.26 -24.46 13.85
C PRO A 21 14.55 -25.21 12.75
N ASN A 22 15.21 -26.26 12.31
CA ASN A 22 14.65 -27.45 11.71
C ASN A 22 13.67 -28.13 12.71
N PHE A 23 12.70 -27.37 13.24
CA PHE A 23 11.63 -27.86 14.08
C PHE A 23 10.64 -28.59 13.17
N ASN A 24 10.78 -29.91 13.15
CA ASN A 24 9.80 -30.76 12.51
C ASN A 24 8.58 -30.92 13.43
N PHE A 25 7.61 -30.04 13.24
CA PHE A 25 6.32 -30.15 13.92
C PHE A 25 5.44 -31.18 13.22
N SER A 26 4.67 -31.96 13.98
CA SER A 26 3.69 -32.92 13.45
C SER A 26 2.60 -32.26 12.60
N PHE A 27 2.34 -30.96 12.80
CA PHE A 27 1.39 -30.17 12.01
C PHE A 27 2.03 -29.51 10.78
N SER A 28 3.36 -29.55 10.62
CA SER A 28 4.03 -28.93 9.48
C SER A 28 3.57 -29.49 8.12
N PRO A 29 3.32 -30.83 7.95
CA PRO A 29 2.80 -31.35 6.69
C PRO A 29 1.35 -30.94 6.44
N PHE A 30 0.59 -30.65 7.50
CA PHE A 30 -0.77 -30.14 7.40
C PHE A 30 -0.76 -28.69 6.92
N LEU A 31 0.08 -27.82 7.49
CA LEU A 31 0.17 -26.40 7.10
C LEU A 31 0.62 -26.20 5.65
N THR A 32 1.60 -26.99 5.19
CA THR A 32 2.06 -26.92 3.79
C THR A 32 0.99 -27.43 2.82
N LYS A 33 0.34 -28.56 3.14
CA LYS A 33 -0.67 -29.17 2.27
C LYS A 33 -1.98 -28.38 2.20
N THR A 34 -2.43 -27.77 3.31
CA THR A 34 -3.73 -27.10 3.39
C THR A 34 -3.67 -25.61 3.14
N PHE A 35 -2.62 -24.93 3.59
CA PHE A 35 -2.51 -23.47 3.51
C PHE A 35 -1.30 -22.98 2.70
N GLY A 36 -0.42 -23.88 2.23
CA GLY A 36 0.77 -23.51 1.47
C GLY A 36 1.78 -22.67 2.27
N PHE A 37 1.72 -22.68 3.60
CA PHE A 37 2.64 -21.93 4.46
C PHE A 37 3.83 -22.81 4.87
N GLY A 38 5.04 -22.42 4.45
CA GLY A 38 6.29 -22.93 5.01
C GLY A 38 6.64 -22.20 6.31
N LEU A 39 7.17 -22.93 7.31
CA LEU A 39 7.44 -22.42 8.65
C LEU A 39 8.75 -21.62 8.81
N ALA A 40 9.46 -21.33 7.73
CA ALA A 40 10.74 -20.64 7.80
C ALA A 40 10.85 -19.55 6.73
N SER A 41 11.15 -18.32 7.17
CA SER A 41 11.34 -17.13 6.34
C SER A 41 12.68 -17.11 5.60
N ASP A 42 13.57 -18.01 5.99
CA ASP A 42 14.97 -18.21 5.62
C ASP A 42 15.19 -19.35 4.61
N VAL A 43 14.12 -20.09 4.27
CA VAL A 43 14.15 -21.07 3.18
C VAL A 43 14.27 -20.34 1.83
N PRO A 44 15.24 -20.69 0.98
CA PRO A 44 15.44 -20.03 -0.31
C PRO A 44 14.20 -20.19 -1.20
N VAL A 45 13.99 -19.18 -2.05
CA VAL A 45 12.91 -19.22 -3.05
C VAL A 45 13.19 -20.34 -4.05
N CYS A 46 12.20 -21.23 -4.24
CA CYS A 46 12.29 -22.32 -5.22
C CYS A 46 12.62 -21.78 -6.61
N LYS A 47 13.72 -22.24 -7.19
CA LYS A 47 14.18 -21.80 -8.53
C LYS A 47 13.17 -22.19 -9.63
N ALA A 48 12.65 -23.42 -9.58
CA ALA A 48 11.66 -23.92 -10.53
C ALA A 48 10.33 -23.15 -10.43
N TYR A 49 9.89 -22.80 -9.21
CA TYR A 49 8.69 -21.98 -9.02
C TYR A 49 8.89 -20.54 -9.52
N ARG A 50 10.06 -19.96 -9.29
CA ARG A 50 10.42 -18.63 -9.81
C ARG A 50 10.39 -18.59 -11.34
N GLU A 51 10.72 -19.69 -11.99
CA GLU A 51 10.68 -19.84 -13.46
C GLU A 51 9.26 -20.13 -13.99
N GLY A 52 8.28 -20.38 -13.11
CA GLY A 52 6.86 -20.33 -13.43
C GLY A 52 6.05 -21.52 -12.93
N HIS A 53 6.66 -22.70 -12.76
CA HIS A 53 5.96 -23.89 -12.27
C HIS A 53 6.91 -24.84 -11.54
N CYS A 54 6.53 -25.24 -10.34
CA CYS A 54 7.24 -26.27 -9.58
C CYS A 54 6.44 -27.57 -9.59
N PRO A 55 7.02 -28.69 -10.06
CA PRO A 55 6.32 -29.99 -10.13
C PRO A 55 5.96 -30.55 -8.74
N LEU A 56 6.65 -30.08 -7.69
CA LEU A 56 6.40 -30.46 -6.29
C LEU A 56 5.23 -29.68 -5.66
N GLY A 57 4.70 -28.66 -6.35
CA GLY A 57 3.54 -27.89 -5.90
C GLY A 57 3.66 -27.38 -4.45
N PRO A 58 2.58 -27.44 -3.63
CA PRO A 58 2.60 -26.95 -2.25
C PRO A 58 3.45 -27.80 -1.29
N THR A 59 3.94 -28.95 -1.75
CA THR A 59 4.84 -29.84 -0.98
C THR A 59 6.31 -29.60 -1.28
N CYS A 60 6.64 -28.55 -2.05
CA CYS A 60 8.03 -28.19 -2.30
C CYS A 60 8.75 -27.82 -0.98
N PRO A 61 9.96 -28.34 -0.73
CA PRO A 61 10.75 -27.95 0.44
C PRO A 61 11.22 -26.50 0.37
N ASP A 62 11.44 -25.98 -0.85
CA ASP A 62 11.81 -24.59 -1.09
C ASP A 62 10.58 -23.67 -1.04
N ARG A 63 10.79 -22.43 -0.60
CA ARG A 63 9.70 -21.48 -0.45
C ARG A 63 9.18 -21.06 -1.83
N HIS A 64 7.89 -21.25 -2.04
CA HIS A 64 7.17 -20.60 -3.14
C HIS A 64 6.75 -19.22 -2.65
N PRO A 65 7.43 -18.11 -3.05
CA PRO A 65 6.96 -16.79 -2.72
C PRO A 65 5.56 -16.66 -3.30
N THR A 66 4.57 -16.59 -2.42
CA THR A 66 3.20 -16.30 -2.78
C THR A 66 3.24 -15.05 -3.65
N PRO A 67 2.82 -15.14 -4.92
CA PRO A 67 3.00 -14.03 -5.84
C PRO A 67 2.11 -12.87 -5.38
N SER A 68 2.68 -11.97 -4.59
CA SER A 68 2.39 -10.54 -4.68
C SER A 68 2.87 -9.99 -6.04
N ARG A 69 3.56 -10.84 -6.85
CA ARG A 69 4.06 -10.57 -8.19
C ARG A 69 4.10 -11.85 -9.04
N LEU A 70 2.98 -12.23 -9.65
CA LEU A 70 2.90 -12.79 -11.00
C LEU A 70 1.43 -13.11 -11.28
N SER A 71 0.87 -12.33 -12.19
CA SER A 71 -0.42 -12.58 -12.83
C SER A 71 -0.33 -13.91 -13.58
N SER A 72 -0.88 -15.00 -13.05
CA SER A 72 -1.24 -16.17 -13.86
C SER A 72 -2.31 -16.98 -13.16
N ALA A 73 -3.52 -16.77 -13.65
CA ALA A 73 -4.72 -17.49 -13.29
C ALA A 73 -4.66 -18.92 -13.86
N THR A 74 -4.13 -19.89 -13.12
CA THR A 74 -4.32 -21.32 -13.48
C THR A 74 -4.13 -22.34 -12.35
N SER A 75 -3.84 -21.96 -11.10
CA SER A 75 -3.65 -22.94 -10.01
C SER A 75 -4.66 -22.77 -8.86
N PRO A 76 -5.42 -23.84 -8.47
CA PRO A 76 -6.39 -23.80 -7.39
C PRO A 76 -5.73 -24.06 -6.02
N ALA A 77 -4.67 -23.30 -5.69
CA ALA A 77 -3.96 -23.48 -4.42
C ALA A 77 -4.26 -22.31 -3.46
N ILE A 78 -4.89 -22.71 -2.36
CA ILE A 78 -5.40 -21.97 -1.21
C ILE A 78 -4.25 -21.24 -0.47
N ALA A 79 -3.74 -20.14 -1.02
CA ALA A 79 -2.97 -19.18 -0.25
C ALA A 79 -3.89 -18.01 0.16
N PRO A 80 -4.11 -17.74 1.46
CA PRO A 80 -5.22 -16.91 1.92
C PRO A 80 -5.06 -15.38 1.77
N SER A 81 -4.01 -14.86 1.14
CA SER A 81 -3.68 -13.42 1.29
C SER A 81 -3.14 -12.67 0.07
N SER A 82 -2.93 -13.28 -1.09
CA SER A 82 -2.36 -12.54 -2.24
C SER A 82 -3.44 -12.08 -3.21
N THR A 83 -4.29 -11.16 -2.78
CA THR A 83 -5.10 -10.37 -3.72
C THR A 83 -4.19 -9.38 -4.44
N HIS A 84 -4.24 -9.33 -5.77
CA HIS A 84 -3.23 -8.68 -6.64
C HIS A 84 -3.35 -7.13 -6.71
N GLY A 85 -3.73 -6.48 -5.61
CA GLY A 85 -3.97 -5.03 -5.56
C GLY A 85 -2.69 -4.20 -5.36
N THR A 86 -2.68 -2.98 -5.90
CA THR A 86 -1.63 -1.98 -5.64
C THR A 86 -1.74 -1.39 -4.24
N LEU A 87 -2.96 -1.29 -3.70
CA LEU A 87 -3.28 -0.69 -2.41
C LEU A 87 -3.93 -1.70 -1.46
N VAL A 88 -3.68 -1.53 -0.16
CA VAL A 88 -4.25 -2.35 0.91
C VAL A 88 -5.76 -2.12 1.04
N CYS A 89 -6.51 -3.20 1.21
CA CYS A 89 -7.96 -3.15 1.39
C CYS A 89 -8.34 -2.58 2.75
N LYS A 90 -9.09 -1.46 2.77
CA LYS A 90 -9.63 -0.84 4.00
C LYS A 90 -10.50 -1.80 4.83
N HIS A 91 -11.25 -2.70 4.19
CA HIS A 91 -12.14 -3.65 4.88
C HIS A 91 -11.38 -4.84 5.46
N PHE A 92 -10.27 -5.24 4.84
CA PHE A 92 -9.39 -6.31 5.33
C PHE A 92 -8.73 -5.91 6.66
N LEU A 93 -8.25 -4.66 6.76
CA LEU A 93 -7.68 -4.12 8.00
C LEU A 93 -8.64 -4.21 9.20
N LYS A 94 -9.95 -4.22 8.93
CA LYS A 94 -11.01 -4.36 9.94
C LYS A 94 -11.52 -5.80 10.11
N GLY A 95 -11.05 -6.75 9.32
CA GLY A 95 -11.57 -8.13 9.30
C GLY A 95 -12.97 -8.28 8.70
N LEU A 96 -13.49 -7.26 7.99
CA LEU A 96 -14.86 -7.20 7.49
C LEU A 96 -14.96 -7.39 5.96
N CYS A 97 -13.86 -7.76 5.29
CA CYS A 97 -13.86 -7.91 3.85
C CYS A 97 -14.60 -9.18 3.41
N LYS A 98 -15.79 -9.00 2.82
CA LYS A 98 -16.60 -10.11 2.27
C LYS A 98 -16.08 -10.65 0.93
N LYS A 99 -15.24 -9.88 0.22
CA LYS A 99 -14.72 -10.26 -1.11
C LYS A 99 -13.64 -11.36 -1.02
N GLY A 100 -13.04 -11.57 0.15
CA GLY A 100 -12.03 -12.62 0.37
C GLY A 100 -10.93 -12.61 -0.71
N ILE A 101 -10.69 -13.76 -1.32
CA ILE A 101 -9.65 -13.94 -2.36
C ILE A 101 -9.98 -13.19 -3.66
N LYS A 102 -11.26 -12.87 -3.92
CA LYS A 102 -11.69 -12.12 -5.11
C LYS A 102 -11.66 -10.60 -4.90
N CYS A 103 -11.04 -10.13 -3.82
CA CYS A 103 -10.91 -8.69 -3.58
C CYS A 103 -9.90 -8.08 -4.55
N GLU A 104 -10.23 -6.94 -5.13
CA GLU A 104 -9.33 -6.19 -6.03
C GLU A 104 -8.18 -5.51 -5.26
N TYR A 105 -8.35 -5.37 -3.94
CA TYR A 105 -7.41 -4.69 -3.06
C TYR A 105 -6.57 -5.70 -2.27
N LEU A 106 -5.33 -5.33 -1.93
CA LEU A 106 -4.36 -6.17 -1.26
C LEU A 106 -4.79 -6.54 0.17
N HIS A 107 -4.76 -7.83 0.48
CA HIS A 107 -5.01 -8.42 1.80
C HIS A 107 -3.69 -8.75 2.50
N GLU A 108 -2.82 -7.74 2.58
CA GLU A 108 -1.51 -7.83 3.22
C GLU A 108 -1.31 -6.55 4.04
N TYR A 109 -0.76 -6.67 5.25
CA TYR A 109 -0.46 -5.50 6.07
C TYR A 109 0.85 -4.88 5.61
N ASN A 110 0.77 -3.93 4.68
CA ASN A 110 1.92 -3.25 4.11
C ASN A 110 1.76 -1.73 4.18
N LEU A 111 2.51 -1.08 5.09
CA LEU A 111 2.44 0.37 5.33
C LEU A 111 2.80 1.21 4.11
N ARG A 112 3.62 0.70 3.18
CA ARG A 112 4.01 1.44 1.97
C ARG A 112 2.92 1.48 0.91
N ARG A 113 1.95 0.58 0.98
CA ARG A 113 0.84 0.45 0.02
C ARG A 113 -0.49 0.83 0.65
N MET A 114 -0.45 1.61 1.74
CA MET A 114 -1.66 2.05 2.41
C MET A 114 -2.38 3.11 1.55
N PRO A 115 -3.71 3.08 1.46
CA PRO A 115 -4.44 4.17 0.82
C PRO A 115 -4.24 5.51 1.53
N GLU A 116 -4.52 6.61 0.80
CA GLU A 116 -4.44 7.97 1.32
C GLU A 116 -5.47 8.22 2.43
N CYS A 117 -5.10 9.06 3.40
CA CYS A 117 -6.00 9.48 4.46
C CYS A 117 -7.03 10.48 3.93
N GLN A 118 -8.32 10.10 3.94
CA GLN A 118 -9.40 10.96 3.47
C GLN A 118 -9.50 12.27 4.25
N ASN A 119 -9.29 12.23 5.58
CA ASN A 119 -9.37 13.43 6.43
C ASN A 119 -8.24 14.39 6.06
N PHE A 120 -7.00 13.91 6.02
CA PHE A 120 -5.85 14.73 5.66
C PHE A 120 -5.96 15.29 4.22
N ALA A 121 -6.42 14.49 3.27
CA ALA A 121 -6.62 14.94 1.90
C ALA A 121 -7.72 16.03 1.77
N ARG A 122 -8.76 16.00 2.62
CA ARG A 122 -9.87 16.96 2.56
C ARG A 122 -9.62 18.23 3.36
N THR A 123 -9.10 18.12 4.57
CA THR A 123 -8.95 19.25 5.51
C THR A 123 -7.50 19.72 5.66
N GLY A 124 -6.52 18.96 5.18
CA GLY A 124 -5.11 19.16 5.46
C GLY A 124 -4.69 18.76 6.88
N TYR A 125 -5.61 18.19 7.68
CA TYR A 125 -5.36 17.83 9.08
C TYR A 125 -6.04 16.51 9.44
N CYS A 126 -5.29 15.60 10.07
CA CYS A 126 -5.83 14.35 10.59
C CYS A 126 -5.86 14.38 12.12
N PRO A 127 -6.98 14.04 12.78
CA PRO A 127 -7.04 13.97 14.25
C PRO A 127 -6.13 12.89 14.84
N ASN A 128 -5.78 11.86 14.05
CA ASN A 128 -4.84 10.82 14.45
C ASN A 128 -3.37 11.25 14.34
N GLY A 129 -3.09 12.46 13.83
CA GLY A 129 -1.74 13.00 13.68
C GLY A 129 -0.82 12.08 12.88
N ASP A 130 0.43 11.96 13.31
CA ASP A 130 1.46 11.16 12.63
C ASP A 130 1.32 9.64 12.85
N GLU A 131 0.46 9.23 13.80
CA GLU A 131 0.16 7.81 14.06
C GLU A 131 -0.96 7.28 13.16
N CYS A 132 -1.44 8.09 12.21
CA CYS A 132 -2.44 7.67 11.25
C CYS A 132 -1.90 6.53 10.39
N LEU A 133 -2.62 5.40 10.36
CA LEU A 133 -2.24 4.25 9.54
C LEU A 133 -2.19 4.59 8.04
N TYR A 134 -3.04 5.52 7.59
CA TYR A 134 -3.19 5.95 6.20
C TYR A 134 -2.14 6.98 5.77
N GLN A 135 -1.86 7.03 4.47
CA GLN A 135 -0.81 7.91 3.96
C GLN A 135 -1.24 9.40 3.97
N HIS A 136 -0.41 10.25 4.57
CA HIS A 136 -0.54 11.71 4.53
C HIS A 136 0.28 12.26 3.36
N VAL A 137 -0.39 12.53 2.23
CA VAL A 137 0.22 13.15 1.04
C VAL A 137 -0.18 14.63 0.99
N PRO A 138 0.75 15.57 1.18
CA PRO A 138 0.43 16.99 1.07
C PRO A 138 0.12 17.36 -0.38
N GLU A 139 -0.80 18.31 -0.59
CA GLU A 139 -1.22 18.76 -1.93
C GLU A 139 -0.04 19.24 -2.79
N ASP A 140 0.97 19.88 -2.19
CA ASP A 140 2.18 20.33 -2.90
C ASP A 140 3.06 19.18 -3.44
N ALA A 141 2.90 17.97 -2.90
CA ALA A 141 3.57 16.78 -3.42
C ALA A 141 2.81 16.16 -4.60
N LYS A 142 1.49 16.41 -4.73
CA LYS A 142 0.67 15.95 -5.85
C LYS A 142 0.91 16.76 -7.13
N ILE A 143 1.41 17.99 -7.00
CA ILE A 143 1.70 18.86 -8.15
C ILE A 143 2.83 18.25 -8.99
N PRO A 144 2.59 17.93 -10.29
CA PRO A 144 3.61 17.35 -11.13
C PRO A 144 4.77 18.34 -11.39
N PRO A 145 5.99 17.83 -11.66
CA PRO A 145 7.12 18.67 -12.02
C PRO A 145 6.85 19.42 -13.34
N CYS A 146 7.38 20.63 -13.45
CA CYS A 146 7.24 21.47 -14.64
C CYS A 146 8.20 21.02 -15.73
N GLU A 147 7.65 20.50 -16.82
CA GLU A 147 8.42 20.05 -17.98
C GLU A 147 9.29 21.17 -18.60
N HIS A 148 8.83 22.42 -18.62
CA HIS A 148 9.68 23.53 -19.12
C HIS A 148 10.86 23.80 -18.21
N TYR A 149 10.65 23.75 -16.89
CA TYR A 149 11.73 23.93 -15.93
C TYR A 149 12.72 22.76 -15.97
N GLU A 150 12.27 21.55 -16.30
CA GLU A 150 13.17 20.41 -16.54
C GLU A 150 14.09 20.60 -17.75
N ARG A 151 13.72 21.45 -18.72
CA ARG A 151 14.61 21.92 -19.79
C ARG A 151 15.62 22.97 -19.33
N GLY A 152 15.55 23.40 -18.08
CA GLY A 152 16.41 24.41 -17.46
C GLY A 152 15.73 25.77 -17.27
N PHE A 153 14.66 26.09 -18.02
CA PHE A 153 14.00 27.39 -17.90
C PHE A 153 12.49 27.35 -18.17
N CYS A 154 11.73 27.93 -17.24
CA CYS A 154 10.30 28.18 -17.37
C CYS A 154 10.06 29.70 -17.33
N HIS A 155 9.40 30.25 -18.36
CA HIS A 155 9.17 31.68 -18.49
C HIS A 155 8.22 32.25 -17.43
N LEU A 156 7.37 31.42 -16.83
CA LEU A 156 6.50 31.83 -15.72
C LEU A 156 7.23 31.90 -14.38
N GLY A 157 8.44 31.35 -14.28
CA GLY A 157 9.23 31.38 -13.04
C GLY A 157 8.43 30.91 -11.82
N PRO A 158 8.40 31.67 -10.70
CA PRO A 158 7.68 31.28 -9.49
C PRO A 158 6.15 31.25 -9.65
N LEU A 159 5.62 31.85 -10.72
CA LEU A 159 4.19 31.88 -11.00
C LEU A 159 3.73 30.64 -11.79
N CYS A 160 4.57 29.65 -12.03
CA CYS A 160 4.15 28.44 -12.73
C CYS A 160 3.23 27.57 -11.86
N ALA A 161 2.14 27.05 -12.45
CA ALA A 161 1.24 26.11 -11.78
C ALA A 161 1.90 24.74 -11.46
N LYS A 162 2.90 24.34 -12.27
CA LYS A 162 3.65 23.09 -12.07
C LYS A 162 4.86 23.31 -11.14
N LYS A 163 5.31 22.26 -10.46
CA LYS A 163 6.38 22.34 -9.45
C LYS A 163 7.75 22.51 -10.10
N HIS A 164 8.53 23.49 -9.65
CA HIS A 164 9.92 23.68 -10.09
C HIS A 164 10.89 22.96 -9.15
N VAL A 165 11.49 21.86 -9.62
CA VAL A 165 12.48 21.07 -8.86
C VAL A 165 13.87 21.35 -9.41
N ARG A 166 14.71 22.01 -8.62
CA ARG A 166 16.07 22.38 -9.04
C ARG A 166 17.00 21.18 -8.91
N LYS A 167 17.46 20.64 -10.05
CA LYS A 167 18.40 19.51 -10.10
C LYS A 167 19.81 20.01 -10.39
N LYS A 168 20.83 19.41 -9.77
CA LYS A 168 22.24 19.69 -10.11
C LYS A 168 22.55 19.05 -11.46
N ILE A 169 23.08 19.83 -12.40
CA ILE A 169 23.46 19.34 -13.74
C ILE A 169 24.73 18.51 -13.62
N CYS A 170 24.81 17.39 -14.34
CA CYS A 170 26.01 16.57 -14.39
C CYS A 170 27.19 17.38 -14.97
N ARG A 171 28.35 17.32 -14.30
CA ARG A 171 29.55 18.05 -14.72
C ARG A 171 30.03 17.65 -16.11
N PHE A 172 30.05 16.35 -16.41
CA PHE A 172 30.49 15.82 -17.70
C PHE A 172 29.53 16.15 -18.83
N TYR A 173 28.23 16.11 -18.56
CA TYR A 173 27.22 16.57 -19.51
C TYR A 173 27.37 18.06 -19.84
N LEU A 174 27.66 18.89 -18.83
CA LEU A 174 27.94 20.30 -19.02
C LEU A 174 29.22 20.53 -19.84
N ALA A 175 30.20 19.63 -19.74
CA ALA A 175 31.39 19.60 -20.59
C ALA A 175 31.13 19.08 -22.02
N GLY A 176 29.90 18.67 -22.34
CA GLY A 176 29.45 18.27 -23.67
C GLY A 176 29.20 16.76 -23.85
N PHE A 177 29.78 15.90 -23.00
CA PHE A 177 29.60 14.46 -23.10
C PHE A 177 29.68 13.78 -21.74
N CYS A 178 28.67 12.98 -21.41
CA CYS A 178 28.67 12.12 -20.22
C CYS A 178 28.77 10.65 -20.64
N PRO A 179 29.77 9.88 -20.15
CA PRO A 179 29.95 8.48 -20.52
C PRO A 179 28.77 7.59 -20.08
N GLU A 180 28.10 7.95 -18.98
CA GLU A 180 26.93 7.24 -18.45
C GLU A 180 25.62 7.55 -19.20
N GLY A 181 25.65 8.49 -20.15
CA GLY A 181 24.51 8.82 -21.00
C GLY A 181 23.24 9.15 -20.20
N ARG A 182 22.11 8.49 -20.49
CA ARG A 182 20.82 8.76 -19.80
C ARG A 182 20.73 8.15 -18.40
N ALA A 183 21.62 7.24 -18.04
CA ALA A 183 21.61 6.53 -16.77
C ALA A 183 22.54 7.16 -15.72
N CYS A 184 23.13 8.33 -16.02
CA CYS A 184 24.03 9.04 -15.11
C CYS A 184 23.38 9.29 -13.74
N LEU A 185 24.04 8.83 -12.68
CA LEU A 185 23.61 9.00 -11.28
C LEU A 185 24.12 10.32 -10.67
N GLU A 186 25.18 10.90 -11.24
CA GLU A 186 25.90 12.07 -10.73
C GLU A 186 25.19 13.40 -11.00
N GLY A 187 24.19 13.43 -11.87
CA GLY A 187 23.44 14.66 -12.11
C GLY A 187 22.37 14.57 -13.20
N ALA A 188 21.60 15.66 -13.34
CA ALA A 188 20.53 15.76 -14.31
C ALA A 188 21.06 16.12 -15.71
N HIS A 189 20.51 15.44 -16.73
CA HIS A 189 20.67 15.78 -18.14
C HIS A 189 19.33 16.36 -18.65
N PRO A 190 19.23 17.68 -18.86
CA PRO A 190 18.03 18.30 -19.39
C PRO A 190 17.67 17.72 -20.77
N ARG A 191 16.39 17.41 -20.98
CA ARG A 191 15.88 16.85 -22.24
C ARG A 191 15.03 17.90 -22.94
N TRP A 192 15.19 18.07 -24.24
CA TRP A 192 14.38 18.98 -25.06
C TRP A 192 13.37 18.22 -25.93
N PRO A 193 12.17 17.88 -25.41
CA PRO A 193 11.07 17.49 -26.27
C PRO A 193 10.54 18.72 -27.03
N GLU A 194 10.18 18.54 -28.30
CA GLU A 194 9.73 19.61 -29.20
C GLU A 194 8.27 20.01 -28.94
N ASN A 195 7.42 19.05 -28.54
CA ASN A 195 5.99 19.24 -28.34
C ASN A 195 5.64 19.33 -26.85
N LEU A 196 5.81 20.50 -26.24
CA LEU A 196 5.41 20.76 -24.85
C LEU A 196 4.19 21.69 -24.80
N PRO A 197 3.17 21.38 -23.97
CA PRO A 197 2.03 22.27 -23.78
C PRO A 197 2.50 23.58 -23.15
N LYS A 198 1.87 24.72 -23.48
CA LYS A 198 2.23 26.02 -22.87
C LYS A 198 2.03 25.96 -21.35
N PRO A 199 2.96 26.49 -20.54
CA PRO A 199 2.81 26.46 -19.09
C PRO A 199 1.73 27.45 -18.66
N MET A 200 1.08 27.12 -17.56
CA MET A 200 -0.03 27.88 -17.01
C MET A 200 0.40 28.60 -15.74
N VAL A 201 -0.20 29.76 -15.50
CA VAL A 201 0.02 30.55 -14.29
C VAL A 201 -0.68 29.86 -13.11
N LYS A 202 0.00 29.81 -11.96
CA LYS A 202 -0.55 29.34 -10.69
C LYS A 202 -1.63 30.31 -10.26
N VAL A 203 -2.89 29.91 -10.41
CA VAL A 203 -4.02 30.63 -9.82
C VAL A 203 -4.00 30.33 -8.33
N ALA A 204 -3.44 31.23 -7.54
CA ALA A 204 -3.58 31.15 -6.08
C ALA A 204 -5.03 31.43 -5.73
N LYS A 205 -5.69 30.50 -5.03
CA LYS A 205 -7.01 30.77 -4.43
C LYS A 205 -6.84 31.92 -3.45
N THR A 206 -7.75 32.89 -3.49
CA THR A 206 -7.73 34.00 -2.52
C THR A 206 -8.03 33.46 -1.12
N GLU A 207 -7.58 34.17 -0.09
CA GLU A 207 -7.84 33.77 1.31
C GLU A 207 -9.33 33.65 1.60
N ALA A 208 -10.15 34.53 1.01
CA ALA A 208 -11.61 34.46 1.07
C ALA A 208 -12.19 33.20 0.40
N ASP A 209 -11.58 32.72 -0.68
CA ASP A 209 -12.02 31.48 -1.34
C ASP A 209 -11.62 30.24 -0.54
N LEU A 210 -10.43 30.26 0.06
CA LEU A 210 -9.99 29.21 0.98
C LEU A 210 -10.87 29.16 2.23
N GLU A 211 -11.26 30.31 2.77
CA GLU A 211 -12.17 30.39 3.91
C GLU A 211 -13.57 29.87 3.57
N ARG A 212 -14.12 30.25 2.41
CA ARG A 212 -15.38 29.70 1.89
C ARG A 212 -15.31 28.19 1.71
N GLU A 213 -14.21 27.67 1.17
CA GLU A 213 -14.00 26.23 1.00
C GLU A 213 -13.91 25.51 2.35
N ARG A 214 -13.16 26.07 3.31
CA ARG A 214 -13.09 25.56 4.69
C ARG A 214 -14.44 25.62 5.41
N ALA A 215 -15.24 26.67 5.20
CA ALA A 215 -16.58 26.79 5.75
C ALA A 215 -17.52 25.73 5.17
N ARG A 216 -17.48 25.52 3.84
CA ARG A 216 -18.25 24.46 3.17
C ARG A 216 -17.88 23.07 3.69
N ILE A 217 -16.58 22.80 3.87
CA ILE A 217 -16.09 21.53 4.42
C ILE A 217 -16.55 21.33 5.87
N ARG A 218 -16.59 22.39 6.70
CA ARG A 218 -17.10 22.33 8.07
C ARG A 218 -18.60 22.06 8.10
N GLU A 219 -19.38 22.78 7.29
CA GLU A 219 -20.83 22.58 7.16
C GLU A 219 -21.18 21.17 6.68
N GLU A 220 -20.43 20.63 5.71
CA GLU A 220 -20.60 19.26 5.22
C GLU A 220 -20.30 18.22 6.33
N GLN A 221 -19.25 18.44 7.13
CA GLN A 221 -18.94 17.59 8.29
C GLN A 221 -20.04 17.64 9.34
N GLU A 222 -20.58 18.81 9.64
CA GLU A 222 -21.69 18.94 10.60
C GLU A 222 -22.95 18.22 10.10
N LYS A 223 -23.28 18.35 8.81
CA LYS A 223 -24.38 17.59 8.19
C LYS A 223 -24.13 16.09 8.19
N GLU A 224 -22.90 15.65 7.98
CA GLU A 224 -22.52 14.23 8.05
C GLU A 224 -22.69 13.70 9.48
N GLU A 225 -22.21 14.44 10.49
CA GLU A 225 -22.38 14.11 11.89
C GLU A 225 -23.85 14.11 12.33
N GLU A 226 -24.65 15.07 11.88
CA GLU A 226 -26.08 15.13 12.16
C GLU A 226 -26.80 13.91 11.57
N ARG A 227 -26.50 13.55 10.32
CA ARG A 227 -27.01 12.34 9.67
C ARG A 227 -26.60 11.08 10.42
N GLU A 228 -25.37 11.03 10.94
CA GLU A 228 -24.93 9.91 11.77
C GLU A 228 -25.69 9.85 13.11
N ARG A 229 -25.89 11.01 13.77
CA ARG A 229 -26.67 11.11 15.03
C ARG A 229 -28.13 10.68 14.81
N GLU A 230 -28.73 11.09 13.69
CA GLU A 230 -30.08 10.70 13.29
C GLU A 230 -30.16 9.20 13.00
N TRP A 231 -29.25 8.66 12.19
CA TRP A 231 -29.16 7.21 11.93
C TRP A 231 -29.00 6.41 13.23
N ARG A 232 -28.17 6.88 14.16
CA ARG A 232 -28.01 6.26 15.49
C ARG A 232 -29.27 6.36 16.33
N ARG A 233 -30.10 7.39 16.17
CA ARG A 233 -31.39 7.55 16.86
C ARG A 233 -32.44 6.60 16.27
N GLU A 234 -32.56 6.56 14.95
CA GLU A 234 -33.52 5.70 14.24
C GLU A 234 -33.22 4.21 14.42
N ASN A 235 -31.94 3.83 14.45
CA ASN A 235 -31.54 2.44 14.66
C ASN A 235 -31.37 2.05 16.14
N ARG A 236 -31.64 2.95 17.10
CA ARG A 236 -31.67 2.66 18.54
C ARG A 236 -32.90 1.80 18.87
N GLY A 237 -32.87 0.53 18.46
CA GLY A 237 -33.97 -0.44 18.65
C GLY A 237 -34.08 -1.56 17.62
N ARG A 238 -33.33 -1.52 16.51
CA ARG A 238 -33.39 -2.54 15.44
C ARG A 238 -32.46 -3.74 15.65
N ASP A 239 -31.69 -3.76 16.73
CA ASP A 239 -30.75 -4.85 17.05
C ASP A 239 -31.34 -5.90 18.03
N GLY A 240 -32.67 -5.92 18.21
CA GLY A 240 -33.35 -6.80 19.19
C GLY A 240 -34.44 -7.72 18.64
N ARG A 241 -34.66 -7.81 17.32
CA ARG A 241 -35.77 -8.62 16.75
C ARG A 241 -35.43 -9.32 15.43
N PHE A 242 -34.33 -10.05 15.38
CA PHE A 242 -34.27 -11.21 14.46
C PHE A 242 -34.92 -12.39 15.19
N GLY A 243 -36.19 -12.62 14.84
CA GLY A 243 -37.04 -13.61 15.45
C GLY A 243 -36.45 -15.02 15.37
N ARG A 244 -36.48 -15.73 16.49
CA ARG A 244 -36.44 -17.19 16.50
C ARG A 244 -37.63 -17.68 15.68
N GLY A 245 -37.36 -18.08 14.43
CA GLY A 245 -38.33 -18.79 13.60
C GLY A 245 -38.74 -20.08 14.31
N ARG A 246 -39.94 -20.08 14.89
CA ARG A 246 -40.67 -21.31 15.22
C ARG A 246 -40.99 -22.00 13.89
N TYR A 247 -40.22 -23.02 13.55
CA TYR A 247 -40.62 -24.03 12.59
C TYR A 247 -41.83 -24.77 13.19
N ARG A 248 -43.04 -24.36 12.83
CA ARG A 248 -44.27 -25.07 13.16
C ARG A 248 -44.62 -25.93 11.95
N GLY A 249 -44.19 -27.19 12.00
CA GLY A 249 -44.61 -28.21 11.04
C GLY A 249 -46.13 -28.31 11.02
N LYS A 250 -46.71 -28.33 9.82
CA LYS A 250 -48.10 -28.71 9.61
C LYS A 250 -48.24 -29.42 8.27
N ARG A 251 -48.54 -30.72 8.42
CA ARG A 251 -49.10 -31.71 7.49
C ARG A 251 -48.17 -32.26 6.42
#